data_AF-A0A1A8EF01-F1
#
_entry.id   AF-A0A1A8EF01-F1
#
_cell.length_a   1.000
_cell.length_b   1.000
_cell.length_c   1.000
_cell.angle_alpha   90.00
_cell.angle_beta   90.00
_cell.angle_gamma   90.00
#
_symmetry.space_group_name_H-M   'P 1'
#
loop_
_entity.id
_entity.type
_entity.pdbx_description
1 polymer ?
#
loop_
_entity_poly.entity_id
_entity_poly.type
_entity_poly.pdbx_seq_one_letter_code
_entity_poly.pdbx_strand_id
1 'polypeptide(L)'
;SRLDLDHLKKSKEQYLPHLILMMIPPHRLETQSSRRRKRALDTNYCFSNIEESCCVRRLHIDFRRDLDWKWIHEPSGYDANYCSGPCPYLRSSDMTHSSLLSLY
;
A
#
# COMPACT_ATOMS: atom_id res chain seq x y z
N SER A 1 -55.42 16.05 0.42
CA SER A 1 -54.48 17.03 1.01
C SER A 1 -53.31 16.41 1.81
N ARG A 2 -53.08 15.08 1.78
CA ARG A 2 -51.97 14.42 2.51
C ARG A 2 -50.78 14.00 1.62
N LEU A 3 -50.99 13.90 0.31
CA LEU A 3 -50.01 13.35 -0.64
C LEU A 3 -48.91 14.36 -1.07
N ASP A 4 -49.17 15.67 -0.99
CA ASP A 4 -48.19 16.72 -1.34
C ASP A 4 -47.12 16.95 -0.26
N LEU A 5 -47.44 16.64 1.01
CA LEU A 5 -46.50 16.85 2.12
C LEU A 5 -45.38 15.80 2.14
N ASP A 6 -45.68 14.56 1.72
CA ASP A 6 -44.70 13.48 1.67
C ASP A 6 -43.66 13.70 0.56
N HIS A 7 -44.04 14.31 -0.55
CA HIS A 7 -43.12 14.62 -1.64
C HIS A 7 -42.13 15.74 -1.28
N LEU A 8 -42.58 16.74 -0.52
CA LEU A 8 -41.75 17.81 0.05
C LEU A 8 -40.84 17.30 1.20
N LYS A 9 -41.31 16.33 1.98
CA LYS A 9 -40.52 15.70 3.05
C LYS A 9 -39.40 14.83 2.48
N LYS A 10 -39.70 14.11 1.38
CA LYS A 10 -38.74 13.25 0.67
C LYS A 10 -37.61 14.04 -0.01
N SER A 11 -37.88 15.25 -0.52
CA SER A 11 -36.82 16.09 -1.12
C SER A 11 -35.91 16.74 -0.06
N LYS A 12 -36.42 16.98 1.16
CA LYS A 12 -35.68 17.60 2.26
C LYS A 12 -34.75 16.62 2.98
N GLU A 13 -35.06 15.32 2.99
CA GLU A 13 -34.20 14.27 3.57
C GLU A 13 -32.98 13.92 2.72
N GLN A 14 -33.03 14.12 1.40
CA GLN A 14 -31.94 13.73 0.50
C GLN A 14 -30.67 14.62 0.60
N TYR A 15 -30.78 15.81 1.18
CA TYR A 15 -29.68 16.79 1.24
C TYR A 15 -29.46 17.35 2.64
N LEU A 16 -29.77 16.57 3.68
CA LEU A 16 -29.37 16.93 5.03
C LEU A 16 -27.83 16.92 5.12
N PRO A 17 -27.20 18.00 5.61
CA PRO A 17 -25.76 18.05 5.75
C PRO A 17 -25.35 16.96 6.74
N HIS A 18 -24.54 16.01 6.26
CA HIS A 18 -24.01 14.93 7.06
C HIS A 18 -22.50 14.89 6.92
N LEU A 19 -21.84 14.48 8.00
CA LEU A 19 -20.40 14.30 8.02
C LEU A 19 -20.12 12.83 7.69
N ILE A 20 -19.32 12.61 6.65
CA ILE A 20 -18.79 11.28 6.34
C ILE A 20 -17.51 11.11 7.16
N LEU A 21 -17.57 10.19 8.14
CA LEU A 21 -16.44 9.86 8.99
C LEU A 21 -15.90 8.48 8.59
N MET A 22 -14.63 8.42 8.21
CA MET A 22 -13.92 7.16 8.01
C MET A 22 -13.18 6.80 9.30
N MET A 23 -13.64 5.76 9.99
CA MET A 23 -13.06 5.30 11.25
C MET A 23 -12.60 3.86 11.13
N ILE A 24 -11.45 3.55 11.72
CA ILE A 24 -10.99 2.16 11.89
C ILE A 24 -11.71 1.58 13.12
N PRO A 25 -12.40 0.43 13.03
CA PRO A 25 -13.10 -0.17 14.17
C PRO A 25 -12.14 -0.41 15.34
N PRO A 26 -12.58 -0.25 16.60
CA PRO A 26 -11.68 -0.28 17.77
C PRO A 26 -10.91 -1.60 17.91
N HIS A 27 -11.50 -2.73 17.51
CA HIS A 27 -10.82 -4.03 17.47
C HIS A 27 -9.59 -4.05 16.53
N ARG A 28 -9.53 -3.16 15.53
CA ARG A 28 -8.40 -3.04 14.58
C ARG A 28 -7.35 -2.03 15.04
N LEU A 29 -7.57 -1.31 16.15
CA LEU A 29 -6.66 -0.29 16.65
C LEU A 29 -5.56 -0.84 17.55
N GLU A 30 -5.76 -2.00 18.21
CA GLU A 30 -4.75 -2.60 19.10
C GLU A 30 -3.45 -3.00 18.38
N THR A 31 -3.47 -3.13 17.05
CA THR A 31 -2.30 -3.51 16.23
C THR A 31 -1.64 -2.36 15.48
N GLN A 32 -2.17 -1.13 15.56
CA GLN A 32 -1.63 -0.01 14.77
C GLN A 32 -1.19 1.14 15.66
N SER A 33 0.11 1.16 15.98
CA SER A 33 0.74 2.36 16.55
C SER A 33 0.46 3.57 15.64
N SER A 34 0.09 4.68 16.28
CA SER A 34 -0.38 6.00 15.84
C SER A 34 0.30 6.73 14.65
N ARG A 35 1.13 6.09 13.82
CA ARG A 35 1.54 6.64 12.53
C ARG A 35 1.09 5.69 11.44
N ARG A 36 0.45 6.25 10.41
CA ARG A 36 0.21 5.55 9.14
C ARG A 36 1.56 5.13 8.58
N ARG A 37 2.05 3.96 8.99
CA ARG A 37 3.30 3.40 8.52
C ARG A 37 3.13 3.21 7.02
N LYS A 38 4.14 3.61 6.22
CA LYS A 38 4.11 3.31 4.78
C LYS A 38 3.84 1.80 4.67
N ARG A 39 2.86 1.44 3.83
CA ARG A 39 2.49 0.03 3.61
C ARG A 39 3.61 -0.77 2.97
N ALA A 40 4.54 -0.08 2.31
CA ALA A 40 5.74 -0.68 1.74
C ALA A 40 6.82 -0.85 2.81
N LEU A 41 7.51 -1.99 2.75
CA LEU A 41 8.75 -2.23 3.48
C LEU A 41 9.80 -1.19 3.08
N ASP A 42 10.66 -0.82 4.03
CA ASP A 42 11.78 0.09 3.76
C ASP A 42 12.88 -0.63 2.97
N THR A 43 13.65 0.12 2.18
CA THR A 43 14.79 -0.44 1.42
C THR A 43 15.82 -1.08 2.36
N ASN A 44 16.01 -0.48 3.54
CA ASN A 44 16.90 -1.00 4.57
C ASN A 44 16.49 -2.40 5.05
N TYR A 45 15.18 -2.67 5.14
CA TYR A 45 14.67 -3.97 5.57
C TYR A 45 15.00 -5.07 4.56
N CYS A 46 14.75 -4.81 3.28
CA CYS A 46 15.02 -5.79 2.22
C CYS A 46 16.52 -5.98 1.94
N PHE A 47 17.36 -5.02 2.32
CA PHE A 47 18.81 -5.11 2.10
C PHE A 47 19.56 -5.75 3.26
N SER A 48 19.03 -5.71 4.49
CA SER A 48 19.63 -6.39 5.65
C SER A 48 19.23 -7.86 5.72
N ASN A 49 18.05 -8.21 5.21
CA ASN A 49 17.46 -9.54 5.37
C ASN A 49 17.34 -10.25 4.01
N ILE A 50 17.65 -11.54 3.99
CA ILE A 50 17.35 -12.39 2.84
C ILE A 50 15.88 -12.79 2.96
N GLU A 51 15.00 -11.98 2.37
CA GLU A 51 13.58 -12.28 2.26
C GLU A 51 13.32 -13.19 1.06
N GLU A 52 12.44 -14.18 1.20
CA GLU A 52 11.94 -14.98 0.07
C GLU A 52 10.69 -14.37 -0.56
N SER A 53 9.98 -13.52 0.19
CA SER A 53 8.77 -12.80 -0.26
C SER A 53 9.11 -11.60 -1.16
N CYS A 54 8.09 -11.00 -1.79
CA CYS A 54 8.25 -9.79 -2.60
C CYS A 54 8.94 -8.66 -1.83
N CYS A 55 10.17 -8.34 -2.24
CA CYS A 55 11.01 -7.30 -1.64
C CYS A 55 11.82 -6.57 -2.73
N VAL A 56 12.34 -5.40 -2.40
CA VAL A 56 13.30 -4.68 -3.25
C VAL A 56 14.69 -5.33 -3.17
N ARG A 57 15.34 -5.51 -4.31
CA ARG A 57 16.67 -6.10 -4.45
C ARG A 57 17.65 -5.06 -4.99
N ARG A 58 18.90 -5.17 -4.56
CA ARG A 58 19.97 -4.26 -4.99
C ARG A 58 20.31 -4.50 -6.45
N LEU A 59 20.28 -3.43 -7.24
CA LEU A 59 20.76 -3.43 -8.62
C LEU A 59 21.42 -2.08 -8.89
N HIS A 60 22.73 -2.12 -9.04
CA HIS A 60 23.52 -1.00 -9.51
C HIS A 60 23.71 -1.13 -11.01
N ILE A 61 23.36 -0.09 -11.75
CA ILE A 61 23.53 -0.04 -13.20
C ILE A 61 24.70 0.89 -13.50
N ASP A 62 25.76 0.33 -14.09
CA ASP A 62 26.86 1.08 -14.68
C ASP A 62 26.55 1.35 -16.16
N PHE A 63 26.47 2.62 -16.54
CA PHE A 63 26.10 2.99 -17.91
C PHE A 63 27.10 2.50 -18.95
N ARG A 64 28.40 2.42 -18.58
CA ARG A 64 29.46 2.00 -19.50
C ARG A 64 29.54 0.49 -19.59
N ARG A 65 29.46 -0.21 -18.46
CA ARG A 65 29.66 -1.66 -18.41
C ARG A 65 28.39 -2.45 -18.74
N ASP A 66 27.24 -2.00 -18.27
CA ASP A 66 26.01 -2.81 -18.32
C ASP A 66 25.11 -2.44 -19.51
N LEU A 67 25.26 -1.23 -20.05
CA LEU A 67 24.41 -0.68 -21.14
C LEU A 67 25.20 -0.17 -22.36
N ASP A 68 26.54 -0.12 -22.28
CA ASP A 68 27.42 0.47 -23.31
C ASP A 68 27.08 1.92 -23.71
N TRP A 69 26.42 2.66 -22.82
CA TRP A 69 26.02 4.05 -23.05
C TRP A 69 27.19 5.01 -22.83
N LYS A 70 27.55 5.73 -23.89
CA LYS A 70 28.67 6.70 -23.87
C LYS A 70 28.26 8.16 -23.81
N TRP A 71 26.96 8.44 -23.94
CA TRP A 71 26.40 9.79 -24.00
C TRP A 71 26.10 10.40 -22.61
N ILE A 72 26.02 9.57 -21.57
CA ILE A 72 25.91 10.04 -20.19
C ILE A 72 27.33 10.27 -19.66
N HIS A 73 27.61 11.52 -19.27
CA HIS A 73 28.91 11.92 -18.74
C HIS A 73 29.00 11.72 -17.22
N GLU A 74 27.97 12.13 -16.48
CA GLU A 74 27.82 11.90 -15.04
C GLU A 74 26.33 11.71 -14.70
N PRO A 75 25.99 10.83 -13.74
CA PRO A 75 26.87 9.90 -13.03
C PRO A 75 27.32 8.74 -13.92
N SER A 76 28.37 8.01 -13.53
CA SER A 76 28.81 6.78 -14.22
C SER A 76 27.84 5.60 -14.05
N GLY A 77 27.02 5.63 -13.00
CA GLY A 77 26.00 4.63 -12.70
C GLY A 77 25.07 5.06 -11.57
N TYR A 78 24.02 4.28 -11.33
CA TYR A 78 23.06 4.54 -10.24
C TYR A 78 22.41 3.25 -9.72
N ASP A 79 21.90 3.32 -8.49
CA ASP A 79 21.16 2.23 -7.85
C ASP A 79 19.69 2.27 -8.27
N ALA A 80 19.38 1.59 -9.37
CA ALA A 80 18.01 1.46 -9.87
C ALA A 80 17.15 0.61 -8.92
N ASN A 81 17.71 -0.51 -8.43
CA ASN A 81 17.01 -1.55 -7.69
C ASN A 81 15.82 -2.15 -8.47
N TYR A 82 15.30 -3.29 -8.02
CA TYR A 82 14.10 -3.89 -8.63
C TYR A 82 13.30 -4.70 -7.60
N CYS A 83 12.00 -4.88 -7.83
CA CYS A 83 11.15 -5.70 -6.95
C CYS A 83 11.10 -7.13 -7.45
N SER A 84 11.29 -8.11 -6.56
CA SER A 84 11.20 -9.53 -6.90
C SER A 84 10.80 -10.37 -5.69
N GLY A 85 9.98 -11.38 -5.95
CA GLY A 85 9.45 -12.34 -4.98
C GLY A 85 7.93 -12.51 -5.12
N PRO A 86 7.37 -13.59 -4.58
CA PRO A 86 5.94 -13.85 -4.60
C PRO A 86 5.19 -12.89 -3.67
N CYS A 87 4.01 -12.47 -4.11
CA CYS A 87 3.00 -11.83 -3.29
C CYS A 87 1.86 -12.84 -3.08
N PRO A 88 1.95 -13.75 -2.09
CA PRO A 88 0.88 -14.70 -1.85
C PRO A 88 -0.42 -13.94 -1.54
N TYR A 89 -1.50 -14.31 -2.23
CA TYR A 89 -2.81 -13.76 -1.93
C TYR A 89 -3.20 -14.22 -0.51
N LEU A 90 -3.55 -13.28 0.36
CA LEU A 90 -3.96 -13.53 1.75
C LEU A 90 -5.20 -14.45 1.90
N ARG A 91 -5.79 -14.92 0.78
CA ARG A 91 -6.97 -15.79 0.74
C ARG A 91 -6.65 -17.25 0.37
N SER A 92 -5.39 -17.60 0.10
CA SER A 92 -4.98 -18.95 -0.29
C SER A 92 -4.16 -19.68 0.79
N SER A 93 -4.19 -19.22 2.04
CA SER A 93 -3.82 -20.05 3.18
C SER A 93 -5.10 -20.46 3.89
N ASP A 94 -5.41 -21.75 3.83
CA ASP A 94 -6.34 -22.42 4.72
C ASP A 94 -5.80 -22.35 6.16
N MET A 95 -5.87 -21.17 6.79
CA MET A 95 -5.48 -20.97 8.17
C MET A 95 -6.53 -20.07 8.84
N THR A 96 -7.42 -20.70 9.59
CA THR A 96 -8.47 -20.08 10.42
C THR A 96 -7.95 -19.32 11.64
N HIS A 97 -6.69 -18.84 11.62
CA HIS A 97 -6.15 -18.00 12.69
C HIS A 97 -5.34 -16.84 12.11
N SER A 98 -5.76 -15.64 12.49
CA SER A 98 -5.45 -14.34 11.91
C SER A 98 -4.10 -13.76 12.32
N SER A 99 -2.99 -14.38 11.95
CA SER A 99 -1.68 -13.69 11.93
C SER A 99 -1.42 -13.12 10.54
N LEU A 100 -2.12 -12.02 10.24
CA LEU A 100 -1.94 -11.26 9.00
C LEU A 100 -0.62 -10.47 9.07
N LEU A 101 0.48 -11.05 8.59
CA LEU A 101 1.68 -10.28 8.24
C LEU A 101 1.39 -9.53 6.94
N SER A 102 1.22 -8.21 7.06
CA SER A 102 0.82 -7.32 5.99
C SER A 102 1.93 -7.16 4.95
N LEU A 103 1.73 -7.74 3.77
CA LEU A 103 2.28 -7.22 2.52
C LEU A 103 1.10 -6.81 1.61
N TYR A 104 0.20 -5.97 2.14
CA TYR A 104 -0.81 -5.17 1.41
C TYR A 104 -1.35 -4.02 2.28
#